data_AF-A0AAU7LFK9-F1
#
_entry.id   AF-A0AAU7LFK9-F1
#
_cell.length_a   1.000
_cell.length_b   1.000
_cell.length_c   1.000
_cell.angle_alpha   90.00
_cell.angle_beta   90.00
_cell.angle_gamma   90.00
#
_symmetry.space_group_name_H-M   'P 1'
#
loop_
_entity.id
_entity.type
_entity.pdbx_description
1 polymer ?
#
loop_
_entity_poly.entity_id
_entity_poly.type
_entity_poly.pdbx_seq_one_letter_code
_entity_poly.pdbx_strand_id
1 'polypeptide(L)'
;MPIQTFTLERVATPIGQMLVLTDARECLRAVDWQDYEPRMHALLRRQYGKDAVRIEDATRVSAASRRLQAYFDGEVEAIDRLEVALGGTDFQRQVWRALRDIEPGDTISYGVLAGRIGRASAVRAVGMANGANPVGIVVPCHRVIGADASLTGYGGGLHRKRWLLDHEGRWRAARGAPVARAA
;
A
#
# COMPACT_ATOMS: atom_id res chain seq x y z
N MET A 1 -7.72 -15.95 -20.29
CA MET A 1 -6.35 -15.60 -19.87
C MET A 1 -5.79 -16.76 -19.06
N PRO A 2 -4.49 -17.06 -19.13
CA PRO A 2 -3.90 -18.10 -18.30
C PRO A 2 -4.06 -17.75 -16.82
N ILE A 3 -4.26 -18.76 -15.97
CA ILE A 3 -4.28 -18.60 -14.52
C ILE A 3 -2.90 -18.09 -14.08
N GLN A 4 -2.88 -17.03 -13.30
CA GLN A 4 -1.67 -16.50 -12.68
C GLN A 4 -1.46 -17.19 -11.33
N THR A 5 -0.22 -17.62 -11.07
CA THR A 5 0.15 -18.19 -9.77
C THR A 5 0.91 -17.15 -8.97
N PHE A 6 0.44 -16.86 -7.76
CA PHE A 6 1.10 -15.98 -6.79
C PHE A 6 1.52 -16.77 -5.56
N THR A 7 2.63 -16.37 -4.98
CA THR A 7 3.19 -16.95 -3.76
C THR A 7 2.79 -16.09 -2.58
N LEU A 8 2.20 -16.68 -1.54
CA LEU A 8 1.77 -16.04 -0.31
C LEU A 8 2.77 -16.30 0.82
N GLU A 9 3.25 -15.23 1.44
CA GLU A 9 3.99 -15.25 2.69
C GLU A 9 3.20 -14.56 3.80
N ARG A 10 3.35 -15.07 5.02
CA ARG A 10 2.78 -14.47 6.22
C ARG A 10 3.93 -13.96 7.10
N VAL A 11 3.96 -12.65 7.32
CA VAL A 11 5.03 -11.95 8.03
C VAL A 11 4.48 -11.35 9.32
N ALA A 12 5.06 -11.68 10.46
CA ALA A 12 4.69 -11.08 11.74
C ALA A 12 5.23 -9.65 11.81
N THR A 13 4.39 -8.68 12.20
CA THR A 13 4.78 -7.27 12.31
C THR A 13 4.27 -6.68 13.63
N PRO A 14 4.78 -5.52 14.08
CA PRO A 14 4.26 -4.82 15.25
C PRO A 14 2.76 -4.46 15.19
N ILE A 15 2.15 -4.49 13.99
CA ILE A 15 0.74 -4.17 13.75
C ILE A 15 -0.05 -5.36 13.21
N GLY A 16 0.36 -6.57 13.55
CA GLY A 16 -0.33 -7.81 13.23
C GLY A 16 0.31 -8.59 12.08
N GLN A 17 -0.34 -9.68 11.68
CA GLN A 17 0.18 -10.59 10.66
C GLN A 17 -0.12 -10.05 9.26
N MET A 18 0.93 -9.69 8.54
CA MET A 18 0.88 -9.18 7.17
C MET A 18 0.91 -10.33 6.17
N LEU A 19 0.13 -10.21 5.11
CA LEU A 19 0.13 -11.10 3.94
C LEU A 19 0.89 -10.41 2.82
N VAL A 20 1.90 -11.09 2.27
CA VAL A 20 2.70 -10.60 1.14
C VAL A 20 2.51 -11.56 -0.02
N LEU A 21 2.01 -11.06 -1.15
CA LEU A 21 1.87 -11.84 -2.38
C LEU A 21 2.83 -11.34 -3.45
N THR A 22 3.63 -12.24 -3.99
CA THR A 22 4.50 -11.99 -5.15
C THR A 22 4.15 -12.89 -6.33
N ASP A 23 4.46 -12.46 -7.54
CA ASP A 23 4.44 -13.34 -8.71
C ASP A 23 5.77 -14.07 -8.93
N ALA A 24 5.87 -14.84 -10.02
CA ALA A 24 7.08 -15.56 -10.41
C ALA A 24 8.30 -14.66 -10.73
N ARG A 25 8.08 -13.36 -10.93
CA ARG A 25 9.13 -12.35 -11.14
C ARG A 25 9.50 -11.62 -9.84
N GLU A 26 8.97 -12.07 -8.70
CA GLU A 26 9.08 -11.43 -7.40
C GLU A 26 8.49 -10.01 -7.32
N CYS A 27 7.62 -9.64 -8.27
CA CYS A 27 6.88 -8.38 -8.19
C CYS A 27 5.73 -8.52 -7.20
N LEU A 28 5.52 -7.52 -6.36
CA LEU A 28 4.40 -7.48 -5.42
C LEU A 28 3.06 -7.36 -6.15
N ARG A 29 2.14 -8.24 -5.78
CA ARG A 29 0.76 -8.32 -6.28
C ARG A 29 -0.26 -7.92 -5.22
N ALA A 30 0.02 -8.24 -3.96
CA ALA A 30 -0.73 -7.73 -2.82
C ALA A 30 0.15 -7.62 -1.56
N VAL A 31 -0.19 -6.67 -0.70
CA VAL A 31 0.27 -6.54 0.68
C VAL A 31 -0.97 -6.14 1.49
N ASP A 32 -1.44 -7.05 2.34
CA ASP A 32 -2.64 -6.87 3.14
C ASP A 32 -2.46 -7.51 4.53
N TRP A 33 -3.53 -7.65 5.29
CA TRP A 33 -3.50 -8.18 6.65
C TRP A 33 -4.31 -9.46 6.77
N GLN A 34 -3.88 -10.37 7.64
CA GLN A 34 -4.58 -11.65 7.84
C GLN A 34 -6.04 -11.46 8.28
N ASP A 35 -6.30 -10.50 9.16
CA ASP A 35 -7.66 -10.10 9.59
C ASP A 35 -8.47 -9.39 8.49
N TYR A 36 -7.84 -9.06 7.36
CA TYR A 36 -8.45 -8.50 6.15
C TYR A 36 -8.27 -9.41 4.92
N GLU A 37 -7.94 -10.68 5.10
CA GLU A 37 -7.72 -11.63 4.00
C GLU A 37 -8.90 -11.68 2.99
N PRO A 38 -10.19 -11.65 3.41
CA PRO A 38 -11.31 -11.58 2.46
C PRO A 38 -11.28 -10.35 1.54
N ARG A 39 -10.78 -9.20 2.03
CA ARG A 39 -10.60 -7.98 1.22
C ARG A 39 -9.53 -8.20 0.16
N MET A 40 -8.39 -8.79 0.53
CA MET A 40 -7.31 -9.12 -0.39
C MET A 40 -7.83 -9.97 -1.56
N HIS A 41 -8.53 -11.07 -1.27
CA HIS A 41 -9.13 -11.94 -2.28
C HIS A 41 -10.13 -11.19 -3.17
N ALA A 42 -10.97 -10.32 -2.60
CA ALA A 42 -11.90 -9.50 -3.36
C ALA A 42 -11.19 -8.54 -4.33
N LEU A 43 -10.08 -7.93 -3.92
CA LEU A 43 -9.27 -7.06 -4.79
C LEU A 43 -8.58 -7.85 -5.90
N LEU A 44 -8.00 -9.01 -5.61
CA LEU A 44 -7.39 -9.88 -6.62
C LEU A 44 -8.43 -10.28 -7.68
N ARG A 45 -9.64 -10.67 -7.25
CA ARG A 45 -10.74 -11.01 -8.17
C ARG A 45 -11.12 -9.85 -9.08
N ARG A 46 -11.17 -8.63 -8.55
CA ARG A 46 -11.51 -7.42 -9.32
C ARG A 46 -10.43 -7.06 -10.34
N GLN A 47 -9.17 -7.32 -10.02
CA GLN A 47 -8.02 -6.95 -10.86
C GLN A 47 -7.71 -7.97 -11.94
N TYR A 48 -7.83 -9.26 -11.63
CA TYR A 48 -7.39 -10.34 -12.51
C TYR A 48 -8.55 -11.14 -13.08
N GLY A 49 -9.75 -11.00 -12.51
CA GLY A 49 -10.92 -11.78 -12.87
C GLY A 49 -11.20 -12.90 -11.87
N LYS A 50 -12.43 -13.44 -11.97
CA LYS A 50 -12.84 -14.62 -11.21
C LYS A 50 -12.00 -15.83 -11.64
N ASP A 51 -11.47 -16.57 -10.67
CA ASP A 51 -10.72 -17.82 -10.84
C ASP A 51 -9.45 -17.68 -11.71
N ALA A 52 -8.96 -16.46 -11.90
CA ALA A 52 -7.78 -16.13 -12.68
C ALA A 52 -6.47 -16.14 -11.87
N VAL A 53 -6.56 -16.32 -10.56
CA VAL A 53 -5.42 -16.33 -9.63
C VAL A 53 -5.45 -17.60 -8.80
N ARG A 54 -4.31 -18.29 -8.77
CA ARG A 54 -3.99 -19.36 -7.84
C ARG A 54 -3.00 -18.82 -6.82
N ILE A 55 -3.24 -19.06 -5.55
CA ILE A 55 -2.34 -18.66 -4.46
C ILE A 55 -1.74 -19.92 -3.84
N GLU A 56 -0.43 -19.92 -3.68
CA GLU A 56 0.34 -21.01 -3.08
C GLU A 56 1.17 -20.47 -1.93
N ASP A 57 1.26 -21.23 -0.83
CA ASP A 57 2.09 -20.84 0.29
C ASP A 57 3.58 -20.90 -0.09
N ALA A 58 4.33 -19.90 0.37
CA ALA A 58 5.76 -19.85 0.15
C ALA A 58 6.51 -20.93 0.95
N THR A 59 7.55 -21.49 0.34
CA THR A 59 8.50 -22.38 1.01
C THR A 59 9.76 -21.66 1.50
N ARG A 60 9.93 -20.38 1.12
CA ARG A 60 11.09 -19.55 1.46
C ARG A 60 10.68 -18.09 1.62
N VAL A 61 11.47 -17.35 2.40
CA VAL A 61 11.26 -15.91 2.57
C VAL A 61 11.72 -15.15 1.31
N SER A 62 10.86 -14.34 0.72
CA SER A 62 11.22 -13.50 -0.45
C SER A 62 12.07 -12.29 -0.07
N ALA A 63 12.69 -11.68 -1.09
CA ALA A 63 13.34 -10.38 -0.92
C ALA A 63 12.34 -9.29 -0.51
N ALA A 64 11.08 -9.37 -0.98
CA ALA A 64 10.03 -8.43 -0.62
C ALA A 64 9.68 -8.50 0.87
N SER A 65 9.48 -9.71 1.41
CA SER A 65 9.23 -9.91 2.85
C SER A 65 10.38 -9.39 3.72
N ARG A 66 11.65 -9.64 3.34
CA ARG A 66 12.81 -9.10 4.07
C ARG A 66 12.83 -7.57 4.09
N ARG A 67 12.56 -6.93 2.96
CA ARG A 67 12.56 -5.45 2.87
C ARG A 67 11.38 -4.83 3.61
N LEU A 68 10.23 -5.49 3.61
CA LEU A 68 9.09 -5.09 4.43
C LEU A 68 9.38 -5.25 5.93
N GLN A 69 10.08 -6.32 6.34
CA GLN A 69 10.52 -6.46 7.73
C GLN A 69 11.49 -5.34 8.13
N ALA A 70 12.49 -5.05 7.29
CA ALA A 70 13.43 -3.95 7.51
C ALA A 70 12.72 -2.59 7.66
N TYR A 71 11.64 -2.35 6.89
CA TYR A 71 10.79 -1.17 7.07
C TYR A 71 10.21 -1.10 8.49
N PHE A 72 9.66 -2.19 9.02
CA PHE A 72 9.13 -2.24 10.39
C PHE A 72 10.24 -2.09 11.45
N ASP A 73 11.46 -2.53 11.14
CA ASP A 73 12.62 -2.41 12.02
C ASP A 73 13.26 -1.00 12.01
N GLY A 74 12.74 -0.08 11.17
CA GLY A 74 13.12 1.34 11.14
C GLY A 74 13.84 1.78 9.86
N GLU A 75 14.18 0.87 8.97
CA GLU A 75 14.74 1.18 7.64
C GLU A 75 13.61 1.56 6.68
N VAL A 76 12.98 2.72 6.90
CA VAL A 76 11.78 3.16 6.16
C VAL A 76 11.97 3.18 4.64
N GLU A 77 13.16 3.53 4.14
CA GLU A 77 13.48 3.56 2.70
C GLU A 77 13.65 2.15 2.09
N ALA A 78 13.64 1.09 2.90
CA ALA A 78 13.84 -0.28 2.42
C ALA A 78 12.76 -0.71 1.42
N ILE A 79 11.56 -0.13 1.45
CA ILE A 79 10.44 -0.53 0.58
C ILE A 79 10.35 0.25 -0.74
N ASP A 80 11.09 1.36 -0.89
CA ASP A 80 10.88 2.30 -2.01
C ASP A 80 11.13 1.68 -3.39
N ARG A 81 12.11 0.76 -3.45
CA ARG A 81 12.53 0.06 -4.66
C ARG A 81 11.79 -1.25 -4.91
N LEU A 82 10.80 -1.60 -4.08
CA LEU A 82 10.01 -2.81 -4.32
C LEU A 82 9.14 -2.63 -5.57
N GLU A 83 9.32 -3.56 -6.52
CA GLU A 83 8.54 -3.62 -7.74
C GLU A 83 7.11 -4.06 -7.43
N VAL A 84 6.14 -3.35 -8.01
CA VAL A 84 4.72 -3.67 -7.87
C VAL A 84 4.12 -3.86 -9.25
N ALA A 85 3.21 -4.82 -9.38
CA ALA A 85 2.54 -5.09 -10.64
C ALA A 85 1.02 -5.18 -10.39
N LEU A 86 0.31 -4.11 -10.75
CA LEU A 86 -1.06 -3.84 -10.32
C LEU A 86 -2.06 -4.07 -11.47
N GLY A 87 -3.11 -4.86 -11.25
CA GLY A 87 -4.12 -5.21 -12.26
C GLY A 87 -5.35 -4.28 -12.31
N GLY A 88 -5.36 -3.16 -11.59
CA GLY A 88 -6.50 -2.23 -11.55
C GLY A 88 -6.72 -1.44 -12.84
N THR A 89 -7.78 -0.63 -12.90
CA THR A 89 -8.10 0.23 -14.06
C THR A 89 -7.02 1.28 -14.33
N ASP A 90 -7.01 1.92 -15.51
CA ASP A 90 -6.08 3.01 -15.80
C ASP A 90 -6.13 4.14 -14.77
N PHE A 91 -7.34 4.52 -14.36
CA PHE A 91 -7.53 5.53 -13.31
C PHE A 91 -6.96 5.07 -11.97
N GLN A 92 -7.21 3.83 -11.56
CA GLN A 92 -6.64 3.28 -10.33
C GLN A 92 -5.11 3.26 -10.38
N ARG A 93 -4.53 2.77 -11.47
CA ARG A 93 -3.07 2.74 -11.68
C ARG A 93 -2.46 4.13 -11.67
N GLN A 94 -3.14 5.14 -12.23
CA GLN A 94 -2.70 6.54 -12.16
C GLN A 94 -2.66 7.04 -10.71
N VAL A 95 -3.72 6.80 -9.92
CA VAL A 95 -3.76 7.15 -8.50
C VAL A 95 -2.64 6.44 -7.74
N TRP A 96 -2.48 5.14 -7.93
CA TRP A 96 -1.46 4.35 -7.21
C TRP A 96 -0.02 4.74 -7.55
N ARG A 97 0.25 5.18 -8.78
CA ARG A 97 1.54 5.78 -9.13
C ARG A 97 1.77 7.08 -8.37
N ALA A 98 0.79 7.99 -8.39
CA ALA A 98 0.89 9.27 -7.68
C ALA A 98 1.01 9.12 -6.15
N LEU A 99 0.51 8.02 -5.57
CA LEU A 99 0.75 7.69 -4.17
C LEU A 99 2.22 7.42 -3.88
N ARG A 100 2.94 6.75 -4.79
CA ARG A 100 4.36 6.43 -4.60
C ARG A 100 5.28 7.66 -4.65
N ASP A 101 4.78 8.79 -5.16
CA ASP A 101 5.48 10.08 -5.16
C ASP A 101 5.29 10.87 -3.85
N ILE A 102 4.63 10.29 -2.85
CA ILE A 102 4.50 10.89 -1.52
C ILE A 102 5.64 10.35 -0.67
N GLU A 103 6.55 11.23 -0.24
CA GLU A 103 7.72 10.87 0.57
C GLU A 103 7.31 10.27 1.93
N PRO A 104 8.12 9.37 2.50
CA PRO A 104 7.89 8.87 3.84
C PRO A 104 7.88 10.00 4.89
N GLY A 105 6.90 9.92 5.79
CA GLY A 105 6.68 10.90 6.84
C GLY A 105 5.97 12.17 6.38
N ASP A 106 5.66 12.32 5.09
CA ASP A 106 4.77 13.35 4.57
C ASP A 106 3.34 12.85 4.43
N THR A 107 2.41 13.81 4.45
CA THR A 107 1.00 13.54 4.17
C THR A 107 0.41 14.55 3.21
N ILE A 108 -0.55 14.11 2.40
CA ILE A 108 -1.32 14.99 1.52
C ILE A 108 -2.83 14.75 1.69
N SER A 109 -3.64 15.73 1.31
CA SER A 109 -5.10 15.57 1.29
C SER A 109 -5.56 14.82 0.03
N TYR A 110 -6.76 14.23 0.07
CA TYR A 110 -7.38 13.65 -1.13
C TYR A 110 -7.56 14.67 -2.26
N GLY A 111 -7.79 15.94 -1.93
CA GLY A 111 -7.87 17.04 -2.89
C GLY A 111 -6.55 17.30 -3.59
N VAL A 112 -5.45 17.37 -2.82
CA VAL A 112 -4.09 17.50 -3.39
C VAL A 112 -3.76 16.31 -4.30
N LEU A 113 -4.07 15.08 -3.89
CA LEU A 113 -3.84 13.90 -4.73
C LEU A 113 -4.65 13.96 -6.03
N ALA A 114 -5.92 14.41 -5.96
CA ALA A 114 -6.75 14.61 -7.14
C ALA A 114 -6.18 15.68 -8.09
N GLY A 115 -5.64 16.77 -7.54
CA GLY A 115 -4.90 17.78 -8.29
C GLY A 115 -3.66 17.21 -8.99
N ARG A 116 -2.83 16.43 -8.29
CA ARG A 116 -1.60 15.81 -8.84
C ARG A 116 -1.85 14.94 -10.07
N ILE A 117 -2.98 14.27 -10.14
CA ILE A 117 -3.35 13.42 -11.30
C ILE A 117 -4.12 14.18 -12.40
N GLY A 118 -4.27 15.51 -12.28
CA GLY A 118 -5.00 16.34 -13.24
C GLY A 118 -6.52 16.17 -13.18
N ARG A 119 -7.07 15.72 -12.04
CA ARG A 119 -8.50 15.39 -11.86
C ARG A 119 -9.06 16.05 -10.60
N ALA A 120 -8.87 17.36 -10.42
CA ALA A 120 -9.23 18.08 -9.20
C ALA A 120 -10.70 17.88 -8.74
N SER A 121 -11.64 17.69 -9.66
CA SER A 121 -13.05 17.42 -9.33
C SER A 121 -13.34 15.97 -8.90
N ALA A 122 -12.39 15.05 -9.04
CA ALA A 122 -12.57 13.61 -8.85
C ALA A 122 -12.17 13.10 -7.44
N VAL A 123 -12.21 13.97 -6.42
CA VAL A 123 -11.74 13.65 -5.05
C VAL A 123 -12.35 12.35 -4.49
N ARG A 124 -13.66 12.15 -4.66
CA ARG A 124 -14.33 10.93 -4.21
C ARG A 124 -13.84 9.68 -4.95
N ALA A 125 -13.63 9.78 -6.26
CA ALA A 125 -13.11 8.68 -7.07
C ALA A 125 -11.66 8.34 -6.68
N VAL A 126 -10.84 9.34 -6.41
CA VAL A 126 -9.48 9.17 -5.86
C VAL A 126 -9.53 8.47 -4.51
N GLY A 127 -10.45 8.85 -3.61
CA GLY A 127 -10.64 8.17 -2.33
C GLY A 127 -10.98 6.68 -2.48
N MET A 128 -11.87 6.34 -3.42
CA MET A 128 -12.20 4.94 -3.74
C MET A 128 -11.01 4.18 -4.34
N ALA A 129 -10.25 4.80 -5.24
CA ALA A 129 -9.04 4.21 -5.81
C ALA A 129 -7.94 3.99 -4.75
N ASN A 130 -7.76 4.94 -3.83
CA ASN A 130 -6.85 4.84 -2.68
C ASN A 130 -7.23 3.64 -1.79
N GLY A 131 -8.52 3.47 -1.47
CA GLY A 131 -9.02 2.34 -0.69
C GLY A 131 -8.92 0.99 -1.42
N ALA A 132 -8.94 1.00 -2.76
CA ALA A 132 -8.79 -0.18 -3.60
C ALA A 132 -7.34 -0.63 -3.84
N ASN A 133 -6.35 0.05 -3.21
CA ASN A 133 -4.96 -0.34 -3.30
C ASN A 133 -4.73 -1.77 -2.77
N PRO A 134 -4.22 -2.72 -3.60
CA PRO A 134 -3.91 -4.08 -3.17
C PRO A 134 -2.55 -4.22 -2.49
N VAL A 135 -1.61 -3.31 -2.71
CA VAL A 135 -0.24 -3.38 -2.17
C VAL A 135 -0.07 -2.30 -1.10
N GLY A 136 -0.67 -2.53 0.08
CA GLY A 136 -0.53 -1.62 1.21
C GLY A 136 0.93 -1.39 1.59
N ILE A 137 1.19 -0.28 2.30
CA ILE A 137 2.52 0.16 2.75
C ILE A 137 3.43 0.58 1.58
N VAL A 138 3.71 -0.31 0.63
CA VAL A 138 4.59 -0.07 -0.54
C VAL A 138 3.95 0.88 -1.56
N VAL A 139 2.64 0.75 -1.80
CA VAL A 139 1.85 1.84 -2.38
C VAL A 139 1.23 2.57 -1.18
N PRO A 140 1.73 3.76 -0.81
CA PRO A 140 1.55 4.29 0.54
C PRO A 140 0.21 5.02 0.72
N CYS A 141 -0.90 4.29 0.61
CA CYS A 141 -2.25 4.83 0.75
C CYS A 141 -2.57 5.35 2.17
N HIS A 142 -1.72 5.03 3.17
CA HIS A 142 -1.78 5.60 4.52
C HIS A 142 -1.32 7.06 4.58
N ARG A 143 -0.52 7.54 3.62
CA ARG A 143 -0.01 8.92 3.55
C ARG A 143 -1.05 9.94 3.04
N VAL A 144 -2.26 9.49 2.70
CA VAL A 144 -3.37 10.38 2.29
C VAL A 144 -4.39 10.51 3.41
N ILE A 145 -4.71 11.74 3.82
CA ILE A 145 -5.60 12.04 4.94
C ILE A 145 -6.68 13.07 4.57
N GLY A 146 -7.63 13.33 5.48
CA GLY A 146 -8.59 14.42 5.32
C GLY A 146 -7.89 15.79 5.33
N ALA A 147 -8.47 16.80 4.67
CA ALA A 147 -7.94 18.16 4.67
C ALA A 147 -7.94 18.80 6.07
N ASP A 148 -8.81 18.31 6.95
CA ASP A 148 -8.88 18.63 8.39
C ASP A 148 -7.91 17.80 9.24
N ALA A 149 -6.94 17.13 8.61
CA ALA A 149 -6.01 16.17 9.21
C ALA A 149 -6.67 14.91 9.81
N SER A 150 -7.94 14.64 9.52
CA SER A 150 -8.61 13.43 10.00
C SER A 150 -8.05 12.16 9.34
N LEU A 151 -7.88 11.12 10.15
CA LEU A 151 -7.61 9.78 9.63
C LEU A 151 -8.93 9.13 9.22
N THR A 152 -9.16 9.06 7.93
CA THR A 152 -10.29 8.33 7.34
C THR A 152 -9.76 7.15 6.54
N GLY A 153 -10.60 6.12 6.39
CA GLY A 153 -10.44 4.99 5.46
C GLY A 153 -9.02 4.40 5.31
N TYR A 154 -8.80 3.19 5.82
CA TYR A 154 -7.61 2.41 5.51
C TYR A 154 -7.97 0.95 5.30
N GLY A 155 -7.40 0.33 4.27
CA GLY A 155 -7.71 -1.05 3.88
C GLY A 155 -7.49 -2.06 5.01
N GLY A 156 -6.54 -1.80 5.90
CA GLY A 156 -6.23 -2.62 7.09
C GLY A 156 -6.66 -2.02 8.43
N GLY A 157 -7.55 -1.03 8.44
CA GLY A 157 -8.02 -0.38 9.67
C GLY A 157 -7.20 0.84 10.15
N LEU A 158 -7.86 1.76 10.86
CA LEU A 158 -7.26 3.05 11.23
C LEU A 158 -6.10 2.95 12.20
N HIS A 159 -6.07 1.93 13.07
CA HIS A 159 -4.96 1.72 14.00
C HIS A 159 -3.62 1.52 13.28
N ARG A 160 -3.63 0.77 12.16
CA ARG A 160 -2.45 0.54 11.32
C ARG A 160 -2.02 1.81 10.59
N LYS A 161 -2.99 2.55 10.04
CA LYS A 161 -2.71 3.84 9.39
C LYS A 161 -2.03 4.82 10.36
N ARG A 162 -2.54 4.93 11.59
CA ARG A 162 -1.91 5.75 12.64
C ARG A 162 -0.48 5.29 12.92
N TRP A 163 -0.29 4.00 13.17
CA TRP A 163 1.03 3.45 13.48
C TRP A 163 2.06 3.71 12.37
N LEU A 164 1.69 3.50 11.10
CA LEU A 164 2.57 3.72 9.95
C LEU A 164 2.97 5.20 9.81
N LEU A 165 2.01 6.11 10.00
CA LEU A 165 2.28 7.55 9.99
C LEU A 165 3.22 7.96 11.12
N ASP A 166 3.01 7.43 12.33
CA ASP A 166 3.86 7.72 13.49
C ASP A 166 5.27 7.13 13.30
N HIS A 167 5.37 5.95 12.71
CA HIS A 167 6.65 5.28 12.39
C HIS A 167 7.48 6.09 11.40
N GLU A 168 6.89 6.48 10.27
CA GLU A 168 7.58 7.28 9.27
C GLU A 168 7.86 8.71 9.77
N GLY A 169 6.98 9.27 10.61
CA GLY A 169 7.18 10.57 11.25
C GLY A 169 8.40 10.57 12.19
N ARG A 170 8.60 9.51 12.98
CA ARG A 170 9.81 9.36 13.82
C ARG A 170 11.07 9.24 12.97
N TRP A 171 11.02 8.42 11.91
CA TRP A 171 12.14 8.28 10.97
C TRP A 171 12.53 9.63 10.34
N ARG A 172 11.56 10.43 9.93
CA ARG A 172 11.80 11.75 9.34
C ARG A 172 12.39 12.74 10.35
N ALA A 173 11.85 12.78 11.57
CA ALA A 173 12.35 13.62 12.65
C ALA A 173 13.82 13.30 13.00
N ALA A 174 14.18 12.00 13.05
CA ALA A 174 15.55 11.57 13.29
C ALA A 174 16.55 12.04 12.22
N ARG A 175 16.07 12.39 11.02
CA ARG A 175 16.89 12.90 9.90
C ARG A 175 16.93 14.44 9.83
N GLY A 176 16.31 15.15 10.78
CA GLY A 176 16.32 16.61 10.84
C GLY A 176 15.48 17.30 9.75
N ALA A 177 14.63 16.57 9.04
CA ALA A 177 13.77 17.13 7.99
C ALA A 177 12.42 17.59 8.57
N PRO A 178 11.88 18.78 8.19
CA PRO A 178 10.55 19.19 8.60
C PRO A 178 9.48 18.25 8.02
N VAL A 179 8.45 17.95 8.83
CA VAL A 179 7.29 17.14 8.42
C VAL A 179 6.37 18.01 7.56
N ALA A 180 6.18 17.68 6.28
CA ALA A 180 5.16 18.34 5.48
C ALA A 180 3.80 17.70 5.79
N ARG A 181 2.88 18.52 6.32
CA ARG A 181 1.52 18.11 6.66
C ARG A 181 0.55 18.53 5.56
N ALA A 182 -0.49 17.73 5.36
CA ALA A 182 -1.52 17.99 4.37
C ALA A 182 -2.12 19.41 4.53
N ALA A 183 -2.10 20.17 3.44
CA ALA A 183 -3.04 21.26 3.15
C ALA A 183 -4.13 20.75 2.18
#